data_AF-A0A3D0NTF0-F1
#
_entry.id   AF-A0A3D0NTF0-F1
#
_cell.length_a   1.000
_cell.length_b   1.000
_cell.length_c   1.000
_cell.angle_alpha   90.00
_cell.angle_beta   90.00
_cell.angle_gamma   90.00
#
_symmetry.space_group_name_H-M   'P 1'
#
loop_
_entity.id
_entity.type
_entity.pdbx_description
1 polymer ?
#
loop_
_entity_poly.entity_id
_entity_poly.type
_entity_poly.pdbx_seq_one_letter_code
_entity_poly.pdbx_strand_id
1 'polypeptide(L)'
;RDELNQGAAIFQSNGHTEIIAYLIARARITEPTIEQAVLHAMQRLKGAYALALMSPSKLIGVRDPMGIRPLCYGKIGSSYVIASESCVFDSMGGEFIRDIAPGEMLVIDSEGVHSYTENCGGKTA
;
A
#
# COMPACT_ATOMS: atom_id res chain seq x y z
N ARG A 1 -10.19 -14.36 6.85
CA ARG A 1 -9.20 -15.40 7.22
C ARG A 1 -9.74 -16.78 6.91
N ASP A 2 -10.94 -17.12 7.39
CA ASP A 2 -11.58 -18.43 7.15
C ASP A 2 -11.70 -18.81 5.68
N GLU A 3 -12.10 -17.86 4.81
CA GLU A 3 -12.11 -18.06 3.35
C GLU A 3 -10.74 -18.46 2.78
N LEU A 4 -9.65 -17.87 3.30
CA LEU A 4 -8.30 -18.16 2.82
C LEU A 4 -7.83 -19.53 3.30
N ASN A 5 -8.15 -19.91 4.54
CA ASN A 5 -7.85 -21.25 5.06
C ASN A 5 -8.53 -22.36 4.24
N GLN A 6 -9.77 -22.13 3.79
CA GLN A 6 -10.50 -23.06 2.91
C GLN A 6 -9.80 -23.22 1.54
N GLY A 7 -9.08 -22.19 1.09
CA GLY A 7 -8.23 -22.23 -0.10
C GLY A 7 -6.81 -22.77 0.13
N ALA A 8 -6.57 -23.48 1.25
CA ALA A 8 -5.27 -24.03 1.65
C ALA A 8 -4.19 -22.98 1.97
N ALA A 9 -4.57 -21.76 2.37
CA ALA A 9 -3.62 -20.81 2.95
C ALA A 9 -3.13 -21.30 4.31
N ILE A 10 -1.81 -21.30 4.50
CA ILE A 10 -1.17 -21.59 5.79
C ILE A 10 -0.69 -20.26 6.37
N PHE A 11 -1.21 -19.88 7.53
CA PHE A 11 -0.79 -18.68 8.25
C PHE A 11 0.18 -19.06 9.37
N GLN A 12 1.32 -18.40 9.42
CA GLN A 12 2.31 -18.55 10.49
C GLN A 12 2.09 -17.55 11.64
N SER A 13 1.28 -16.51 11.41
CA SER A 13 0.97 -15.49 12.39
C SER A 13 -0.54 -15.20 12.49
N ASN A 14 -0.91 -14.50 13.56
CA ASN A 14 -2.24 -13.87 13.67
C ASN A 14 -2.24 -12.42 13.14
N GLY A 15 -1.15 -11.99 12.49
CA GLY A 15 -1.00 -10.63 11.99
C GLY A 15 -1.90 -10.35 10.79
N HIS A 16 -2.58 -9.20 10.81
CA HIS A 16 -3.41 -8.76 9.68
C HIS A 16 -2.58 -8.55 8.40
N THR A 17 -1.29 -8.22 8.52
CA THR A 17 -0.36 -8.09 7.40
C THR A 17 -0.26 -9.36 6.57
N GLU A 18 -0.26 -10.55 7.19
CA GLU A 18 -0.15 -11.82 6.48
C GLU A 18 -1.41 -12.10 5.65
N ILE A 19 -2.58 -11.74 6.17
CA ILE A 19 -3.86 -11.83 5.44
C ILE A 19 -3.82 -10.91 4.21
N ILE A 20 -3.35 -9.67 4.38
CA ILE A 20 -3.24 -8.70 3.27
C ILE A 20 -2.25 -9.20 2.22
N ALA A 21 -1.08 -9.68 2.65
CA ALA A 21 -0.06 -10.23 1.75
C ALA A 21 -0.61 -11.41 0.95
N TYR A 22 -1.36 -12.32 1.59
CA TYR A 22 -1.97 -13.45 0.91
C TYR A 22 -3.08 -13.04 -0.07
N LEU A 23 -3.87 -12.01 0.25
CA LEU A 23 -4.86 -11.45 -0.68
C LEU A 23 -4.20 -10.87 -1.93
N ILE A 24 -3.12 -10.11 -1.76
CA ILE A 24 -2.34 -9.56 -2.88
C ILE A 24 -1.70 -10.68 -3.70
N ALA A 25 -1.12 -11.69 -3.05
CA ALA A 25 -0.52 -12.84 -3.72
C ALA A 25 -1.54 -13.63 -4.56
N ARG A 26 -2.76 -13.84 -4.04
CA ARG A 26 -3.86 -14.45 -4.79
C ARG A 26 -4.29 -13.59 -5.98
N ALA A 27 -4.49 -12.29 -5.78
CA ALA A 27 -4.85 -11.38 -6.87
C ALA A 27 -3.78 -11.37 -7.96
N ARG A 28 -2.49 -11.49 -7.60
CA ARG A 28 -1.39 -11.53 -8.56
C ARG A 28 -1.43 -12.71 -9.54
N ILE A 29 -2.12 -13.79 -9.19
CA ILE A 29 -2.31 -14.96 -10.08
C ILE A 29 -3.19 -14.60 -11.28
N THR A 30 -4.18 -13.72 -11.09
CA THR A 30 -5.15 -13.33 -12.13
C THR A 30 -4.83 -11.97 -12.76
N GLU A 31 -4.23 -11.06 -12.00
CA GLU A 31 -3.88 -9.73 -12.47
C GLU A 31 -2.53 -9.70 -13.21
N PRO A 32 -2.35 -8.87 -14.25
CA PRO A 32 -1.12 -8.83 -15.03
C PRO A 32 0.06 -8.18 -14.31
N THR A 33 -0.19 -7.24 -13.38
CA THR A 33 0.85 -6.48 -12.66
C THR A 33 0.63 -6.48 -11.14
N ILE A 34 1.66 -6.08 -10.38
CA ILE A 34 1.55 -5.98 -8.92
C ILE A 34 0.61 -4.83 -8.52
N GLU A 35 0.60 -3.74 -9.28
CA GLU A 35 -0.30 -2.60 -9.07
C GLU A 35 -1.75 -3.03 -9.18
N GLN A 36 -2.11 -3.75 -10.25
CA GLN A 36 -3.48 -4.26 -10.42
C GLN A 36 -3.84 -5.27 -9.33
N ALA A 37 -2.89 -6.13 -8.92
CA ALA A 37 -3.11 -7.05 -7.80
C ALA A 37 -3.37 -6.31 -6.48
N VAL A 38 -2.64 -5.24 -6.20
CA VAL A 38 -2.83 -4.41 -5.00
C VAL A 38 -4.16 -3.66 -5.08
N LEU A 39 -4.49 -3.03 -6.22
CA LEU A 39 -5.77 -2.34 -6.43
C LEU A 39 -6.97 -3.29 -6.25
N HIS A 40 -6.90 -4.49 -6.82
CA HIS A 40 -7.92 -5.52 -6.63
C HIS A 40 -7.98 -5.95 -5.15
N ALA A 41 -6.85 -6.16 -4.48
CA ALA A 41 -6.85 -6.47 -3.05
C ALA A 41 -7.51 -5.37 -2.22
N MET A 42 -7.26 -4.09 -2.52
CA MET A 42 -7.88 -2.95 -1.82
C MET A 42 -9.41 -2.99 -1.86
N GLN A 43 -10.02 -3.43 -2.96
CA GLN A 43 -11.49 -3.57 -3.06
C GLN A 43 -12.06 -4.59 -2.06
N ARG A 44 -11.25 -5.54 -1.61
CA ARG A 44 -11.66 -6.57 -0.64
C ARG A 44 -11.32 -6.21 0.81
N LEU A 45 -10.39 -5.28 1.02
CA LEU A 45 -9.96 -4.87 2.35
C LEU A 45 -10.99 -3.91 2.95
N LYS A 46 -11.47 -4.26 4.15
CA LYS A 46 -12.36 -3.40 4.95
C LYS A 46 -11.65 -3.03 6.24
N GLY A 47 -11.64 -1.73 6.55
CA GLY A 47 -11.04 -1.20 7.77
C GLY A 47 -9.91 -0.21 7.50
N ALA A 48 -9.17 0.11 8.56
CA ALA A 48 -8.09 1.08 8.54
C ALA A 48 -6.75 0.43 8.21
N TYR A 49 -6.04 0.94 7.21
CA TYR A 49 -4.71 0.46 6.85
C TYR A 49 -3.88 1.56 6.17
N ALA A 50 -2.60 1.58 6.51
CA ALA A 50 -1.56 2.31 5.82
C ALA A 50 -0.41 1.33 5.62
N LEU A 51 -0.07 1.05 4.36
CA LEU A 51 0.84 -0.03 4.00
C LEU A 51 2.00 0.52 3.18
N ALA A 52 3.19 0.00 3.45
CA ALA A 52 4.33 0.05 2.55
C ALA A 52 4.61 -1.38 2.07
N LEU A 53 4.63 -1.57 0.76
CA LEU A 53 4.87 -2.85 0.08
C LEU A 53 6.04 -2.68 -0.87
N MET A 54 6.76 -3.76 -1.15
CA MET A 54 7.87 -3.73 -2.08
C MET A 54 7.86 -4.96 -2.98
N SER A 55 8.14 -4.74 -4.25
CA SER A 55 8.52 -5.78 -5.21
C SER A 55 9.97 -5.54 -5.63
N PRO A 56 10.62 -6.46 -6.37
CA PRO A 56 12.02 -6.28 -6.78
C PRO A 56 12.34 -4.95 -7.49
N SER A 57 11.35 -4.31 -8.12
CA SER A 57 11.55 -3.06 -8.87
C SER A 57 10.65 -1.90 -8.42
N LYS A 58 9.77 -2.08 -7.43
CA LYS A 58 8.77 -1.06 -7.06
C LYS A 58 8.58 -0.96 -5.55
N LEU A 59 8.54 0.28 -5.05
CA LEU A 59 8.10 0.62 -3.70
C LEU A 59 6.68 1.19 -3.78
N ILE A 60 5.75 0.64 -3.00
CA ILE A 60 4.32 0.93 -3.11
C ILE A 60 3.80 1.39 -1.75
N GLY A 61 3.17 2.56 -1.70
CA GLY A 61 2.44 3.07 -0.54
C GLY A 61 0.95 2.99 -0.77
N VAL A 62 0.19 2.47 0.19
CA VAL A 62 -1.27 2.34 0.06
C VAL A 62 -1.95 2.86 1.30
N ARG A 63 -2.93 3.75 1.13
CA ARG A 63 -3.75 4.26 2.22
C ARG A 63 -5.21 3.84 2.05
N ASP A 64 -5.86 3.48 3.14
CA ASP A 64 -7.27 3.10 3.12
C ASP A 64 -8.17 4.26 2.60
N PRO A 65 -9.32 3.96 1.96
CA PRO A 65 -10.22 4.98 1.40
C PRO A 65 -10.76 6.01 2.40
N MET A 66 -10.78 5.66 3.69
CA MET A 66 -11.23 6.55 4.76
C MET A 66 -10.09 7.39 5.35
N GLY A 67 -8.84 7.11 4.97
CA GLY A 67 -7.67 7.86 5.40
C GLY A 67 -7.38 7.75 6.90
N ILE A 68 -7.85 6.68 7.55
CA ILE A 68 -7.87 6.56 9.01
C ILE A 68 -6.45 6.56 9.60
N ARG A 69 -5.52 5.88 8.94
CA ARG A 69 -4.10 5.88 9.33
C ARG A 69 -3.32 6.86 8.45
N PRO A 70 -2.38 7.64 9.02
CA PRO A 70 -1.55 8.55 8.24
C PRO A 70 -0.53 7.78 7.40
N LEU A 71 -0.24 8.32 6.22
CA LEU A 71 0.81 7.83 5.34
C LEU A 71 1.24 8.98 4.43
N CYS A 72 2.54 9.22 4.32
CA CYS A 72 3.12 10.29 3.53
C CYS A 72 4.38 9.82 2.82
N TYR A 73 4.86 10.62 1.88
CA TYR A 73 6.12 10.35 1.21
C TYR A 73 6.93 11.63 0.97
N GLY A 74 8.22 11.41 0.78
CA GLY A 74 9.20 12.46 0.59
C GLY A 74 10.50 11.91 0.01
N LYS A 75 11.57 12.69 0.10
CA LYS A 75 12.92 12.31 -0.33
C LYS A 75 13.93 12.44 0.79
N ILE A 76 14.89 11.52 0.83
CA ILE A 76 16.12 11.64 1.62
C ILE A 76 17.28 11.45 0.65
N GLY A 77 18.06 12.51 0.44
CA GLY A 77 19.03 12.54 -0.67
C GLY A 77 18.32 12.39 -2.03
N SER A 78 18.71 11.40 -2.82
CA SER A 78 18.08 11.08 -4.10
C SER A 78 16.99 10.00 -4.02
N SER A 79 16.77 9.41 -2.85
CA SER A 79 15.86 8.28 -2.66
C SER A 79 14.49 8.74 -2.17
N TYR A 80 13.43 8.14 -2.72
CA TYR A 80 12.08 8.31 -2.17
C TYR A 80 11.88 7.47 -0.92
N VAL A 81 11.13 8.01 0.03
CA VAL A 81 10.81 7.37 1.31
C VAL A 81 9.32 7.52 1.59
N ILE A 82 8.70 6.43 2.06
CA ILE A 82 7.32 6.40 2.55
C ILE A 82 7.38 6.26 4.08
N ALA A 83 6.60 7.06 4.79
CA ALA A 83 6.57 7.06 6.25
C ALA A 83 5.15 7.29 6.77
N SER A 84 4.86 6.81 7.98
CA SER A 84 3.59 7.07 8.66
C SER A 84 3.48 8.52 9.15
N GLU A 85 4.61 9.21 9.36
CA GLU A 85 4.67 10.57 9.90
C GLU A 85 5.71 11.40 9.17
N SER A 86 5.41 12.70 8.97
CA SER A 86 6.29 13.63 8.25
C SER A 86 7.54 14.03 9.05
N CYS A 87 7.53 13.87 10.38
CA CYS A 87 8.64 14.20 11.27
C CYS A 87 9.94 13.45 10.91
N VAL A 88 9.82 12.32 10.21
CA VAL A 88 10.97 11.55 9.69
C VAL A 88 11.80 12.37 8.71
N PHE A 89 11.16 13.21 7.90
CA PHE A 89 11.88 14.02 6.91
C PHE A 89 12.70 15.11 7.62
N ASP A 90 12.11 15.84 8.57
CA ASP A 90 12.84 16.84 9.34
C ASP A 90 14.02 16.23 10.12
N SER A 91 13.78 15.07 10.77
CA SER A 91 14.78 14.39 11.61
C SER A 91 15.95 13.83 10.80
N MET A 92 15.72 13.46 9.54
CA MET A 92 16.71 12.84 8.66
C MET A 92 17.30 13.82 7.63
N GLY A 93 16.94 15.11 7.69
CA GLY A 93 17.35 16.12 6.70
C GLY A 93 16.80 15.86 5.31
N GLY A 94 15.61 15.25 5.23
CA GLY A 94 14.88 14.99 4.00
C GLY A 94 13.90 16.12 3.62
N GLU A 95 13.28 15.94 2.47
CA GLU A 95 12.23 16.80 1.92
C GLU A 95 10.88 16.08 2.02
N PHE A 96 9.95 16.61 2.80
CA PHE A 96 8.56 16.17 2.75
C PHE A 96 7.91 16.65 1.44
N ILE A 97 7.28 15.73 0.69
CA ILE A 97 6.58 16.09 -0.56
C ILE A 97 5.09 16.30 -0.29
N ARG A 98 4.38 15.26 0.17
CA ARG A 98 2.96 15.33 0.57
C ARG A 98 2.49 14.07 1.29
N ASP A 99 1.30 14.17 1.87
CA ASP A 99 0.53 13.00 2.28
C ASP A 99 0.07 12.16 1.07
N ILE A 100 0.02 10.85 1.27
CA ILE A 100 -0.71 9.92 0.39
C ILE A 100 -2.19 10.10 0.72
N ALA A 101 -3.01 10.37 -0.29
CA ALA A 101 -4.42 10.68 -0.13
C ALA A 101 -5.23 9.44 0.32
N PRO A 102 -6.38 9.62 0.98
CA PRO A 102 -7.29 8.52 1.31
C PRO A 102 -7.68 7.71 0.06
N GLY A 103 -7.40 6.40 0.07
CA GLY A 103 -7.66 5.50 -1.06
C GLY A 103 -6.59 5.52 -2.16
N GLU A 104 -5.56 6.36 -2.03
CA GLU A 104 -4.48 6.42 -3.02
C GLU A 104 -3.53 5.23 -2.86
N MET A 105 -3.11 4.69 -4.00
CA MET A 105 -1.92 3.86 -4.13
C MET A 105 -0.83 4.67 -4.85
N LEU A 106 0.27 4.91 -4.16
CA LEU A 106 1.48 5.53 -4.70
C LEU A 106 2.46 4.43 -5.10
N VAL A 107 3.00 4.49 -6.31
CA VAL A 107 4.00 3.54 -6.80
C VAL A 107 5.24 4.31 -7.19
N ILE A 108 6.39 3.88 -6.68
CA ILE A 108 7.70 4.44 -6.98
C ILE A 108 8.51 3.37 -7.69
N ASP A 109 9.00 3.70 -8.87
CA ASP A 109 9.87 2.83 -9.68
C ASP A 109 11.01 3.62 -10.34
N SER A 110 11.71 3.02 -11.30
CA SER A 110 12.82 3.65 -12.02
C SER A 110 12.41 4.84 -12.87
N GLU A 111 11.13 4.97 -13.23
CA GLU A 111 10.61 6.09 -14.03
C GLU A 111 10.11 7.24 -13.15
N GLY A 112 9.92 7.00 -11.85
CA GLY A 112 9.59 8.03 -10.87
C GLY A 112 8.41 7.63 -10.00
N VAL A 113 7.51 8.59 -9.76
CA VAL A 113 6.37 8.44 -8.86
C VAL A 113 5.08 8.45 -9.66
N HIS A 114 4.27 7.42 -9.45
CA HIS A 114 2.98 7.22 -10.11
C HIS A 114 1.88 7.18 -9.04
N SER A 115 0.76 7.84 -9.31
CA SER A 115 -0.37 7.94 -8.38
C SER A 115 -1.61 7.29 -8.99
N TYR A 116 -2.18 6.33 -8.27
CA TYR A 116 -3.38 5.59 -8.61
C TYR A 116 -4.48 6.00 -7.64
N THR A 117 -5.56 6.56 -8.17
CA THR A 117 -6.61 7.24 -7.39
C THR A 117 -8.00 6.63 -7.59
N GLU A 118 -8.07 5.42 -8.16
CA GLU A 118 -9.34 4.73 -8.46
C GLU A 118 -10.18 4.46 -7.21
N ASN A 119 -9.54 4.29 -6.06
CA ASN A 119 -10.20 4.06 -4.78
C ASN A 119 -10.39 5.34 -3.94
N CYS A 120 -10.00 6.52 -4.47
CA CYS A 120 -10.22 7.80 -3.79
C CYS A 120 -11.70 8.21 -3.81
N GLY A 121 -12.13 8.96 -2.79
CA GLY A 121 -13.49 9.50 -2.71
C GLY A 121 -14.52 8.60 -2.01
N GLY A 122 -14.08 7.60 -1.25
CA GLY A 122 -14.93 6.89 -0.28
C GLY A 122 -15.99 5.97 -0.87
N LYS A 123 -15.88 5.60 -2.15
CA LYS A 123 -16.74 4.57 -2.76
C LYS A 123 -16.27 3.17 -2.35
N THR A 124 -16.47 2.81 -1.09
CA THR A 124 -16.56 1.39 -0.73
C THR A 124 -17.84 0.85 -1.37
N ALA A 125 -17.69 -0.11 -2.28
CA ALA A 125 -18.81 -0.92 -2.78
C ALA A 125 -19.50 -1.69 -1.64
#